data_AF-U2FMT3-F1
#
_entry.id   AF-U2FMT3-F1
#
_cell.length_a   1.000
_cell.length_b   1.000
_cell.length_c   1.000
_cell.angle_alpha   90.00
_cell.angle_beta   90.00
_cell.angle_gamma   90.00
#
_symmetry.space_group_name_H-M   'P 1'
#
loop_
_entity.id
_entity.type
_entity.pdbx_description
1 polymer ?
#
loop_
_entity_poly.entity_id
_entity_poly.type
_entity_poly.pdbx_seq_one_letter_code
_entity_poly.pdbx_strand_id
1 'polypeptide(L)'
;MKFKQLYKEEYSDVVKVKEEDQNKSRGLKTLVLKIFLFLKSIYFKVKFNYKFRVTDYECWVFSKVAYSNIGTNLEFINKELQYKWEIYDFFSAEDGLQFYTFKSRVNKTLVIGFRGTDEWKDWITNINLILGNASQYETAKEHLNKLFQQYKDYKIYFCGHSLGGALSQKLFVYYYCLSEYKLGQAVTFNSAGVRLKDELSYHDLRITNYVIERDLVGASTGNHYGKTVIISPKERVKSFNPLKIYTHTLDQFRFDEHGDIIIIEEQIVESNTNFEEIEEDKEKAN
;
A
#
# COMPACT_ATOMS: atom_id res chain seq x y z
N MET A 1 -3.01 29.66 -1.17
CA MET A 1 -3.10 30.94 -0.41
C MET A 1 -4.53 31.52 -0.33
N LYS A 2 -5.48 31.16 -1.20
CA LYS A 2 -6.88 31.66 -1.18
C LYS A 2 -7.82 31.10 -0.10
N PHE A 3 -7.50 29.96 0.54
CA PHE A 3 -8.39 29.32 1.53
C PHE A 3 -8.36 29.97 2.93
N LYS A 4 -7.26 30.65 3.29
CA LYS A 4 -7.13 31.37 4.59
C LYS A 4 -7.92 32.68 4.65
N GLN A 5 -8.29 33.24 3.50
CA GLN A 5 -8.91 34.57 3.40
C GLN A 5 -10.43 34.50 3.54
N LEU A 6 -11.08 33.51 2.91
CA LEU A 6 -12.49 33.16 3.13
C LEU A 6 -12.81 32.81 4.59
N TYR A 7 -11.86 32.17 5.29
CA TYR A 7 -12.04 31.76 6.69
C TYR A 7 -12.03 32.94 7.69
N LYS A 8 -11.50 34.10 7.30
CA LYS A 8 -11.31 35.25 8.21
C LYS A 8 -12.46 36.26 8.14
N GLU A 9 -13.19 36.29 7.03
CA GLU A 9 -14.29 37.25 6.79
C GLU A 9 -15.65 36.71 7.23
N GLU A 10 -15.87 35.39 7.23
CA GLU A 10 -17.19 34.81 7.55
C GLU A 10 -17.39 34.51 9.06
N TYR A 11 -16.33 34.56 9.87
CA TYR A 11 -16.36 34.14 11.28
C TYR A 11 -15.81 35.16 12.29
N SER A 12 -15.36 36.34 11.84
CA SER A 12 -14.96 37.43 12.76
C SER A 12 -16.12 38.01 13.56
N ASP A 13 -17.36 37.83 13.07
CA ASP A 13 -18.56 38.42 13.68
C ASP A 13 -19.21 37.53 14.75
N VAL A 14 -18.76 36.27 14.88
CA VAL A 14 -19.37 35.29 15.79
C VAL A 14 -18.82 35.39 17.22
N VAL A 15 -17.74 36.14 17.48
CA VAL A 15 -17.13 36.21 18.82
C VAL A 15 -16.78 37.64 19.23
N LYS A 16 -17.81 38.43 19.54
CA LYS A 16 -17.70 39.58 20.46
C LYS A 16 -18.69 39.39 21.61
N VAL A 17 -18.33 38.54 22.58
CA VAL A 17 -19.07 38.41 23.84
C VAL A 17 -18.45 39.38 24.85
N LYS A 18 -19.22 40.37 25.30
CA LYS A 18 -18.84 41.32 26.35
C LYS A 18 -18.58 40.59 27.68
N GLU A 19 -17.66 41.16 28.44
CA GLU A 19 -16.81 40.52 29.46
C GLU A 19 -17.44 40.33 30.85
N GLU A 20 -18.74 40.04 30.97
CA GLU A 20 -19.42 40.06 32.28
C GLU A 20 -19.92 38.71 32.85
N ASP A 21 -19.56 37.56 32.26
CA ASP A 21 -19.99 36.28 32.85
C ASP A 21 -19.01 35.12 32.61
N GLN A 22 -17.82 35.23 33.22
CA GLN A 22 -16.69 34.32 32.96
C GLN A 22 -16.96 32.85 33.32
N ASN A 23 -17.81 32.56 34.31
CA ASN A 23 -18.13 31.18 34.72
C ASN A 23 -19.21 30.51 33.87
N LYS A 24 -20.25 31.25 33.43
CA LYS A 24 -21.23 30.72 32.45
C LYS A 24 -20.59 30.52 31.06
N SER A 25 -19.65 31.39 30.68
CA SER A 25 -18.96 31.30 29.39
C SER A 25 -18.10 30.04 29.24
N ARG A 26 -17.52 29.50 30.32
CA ARG A 26 -16.72 28.27 30.31
C ARG A 26 -17.55 27.03 29.99
N GLY A 27 -18.74 26.91 30.59
CA GLY A 27 -19.67 25.82 30.31
C GLY A 27 -20.16 25.87 28.87
N LEU A 28 -20.50 27.06 28.39
CA LEU A 28 -20.98 27.27 27.02
C LEU A 28 -19.86 27.00 25.98
N LYS A 29 -18.63 27.49 26.20
CA LYS A 29 -17.49 27.20 25.31
C LYS A 29 -17.19 25.70 25.24
N THR A 30 -17.25 25.00 26.37
CA THR A 30 -17.04 23.54 26.42
C THR A 30 -18.16 22.80 25.68
N LEU A 31 -19.41 23.24 25.81
CA LEU A 31 -20.55 22.65 25.10
C LEU A 31 -20.45 22.89 23.59
N VAL A 32 -20.13 24.12 23.17
CA VAL A 32 -19.92 24.48 21.75
C VAL A 32 -18.78 23.66 21.15
N LEU A 33 -17.66 23.49 21.86
CA LEU A 33 -16.56 22.65 21.38
C LEU A 33 -16.96 21.18 21.25
N LYS A 34 -17.73 20.64 22.22
CA LYS A 34 -18.26 19.26 22.13
C LYS A 34 -19.22 19.08 20.95
N ILE A 35 -20.12 20.04 20.73
CA ILE A 35 -21.04 20.04 19.58
C ILE A 35 -20.25 20.13 18.27
N PHE A 36 -19.24 21.01 18.20
CA PHE A 36 -18.39 21.14 17.02
C PHE A 36 -17.63 19.84 16.71
N LEU A 37 -17.02 19.20 17.72
CA LEU A 37 -16.33 17.92 17.55
C LEU A 37 -17.30 16.80 17.14
N PHE A 38 -18.52 16.80 17.69
CA PHE A 38 -19.56 15.85 17.33
C PHE A 38 -20.06 16.04 15.90
N LEU A 39 -20.34 17.28 15.49
CA LEU A 39 -20.74 17.61 14.12
C LEU A 39 -19.62 17.33 13.12
N LYS A 40 -18.35 17.57 13.49
CA LYS A 40 -17.19 17.17 12.69
C LYS A 40 -17.14 15.65 12.54
N SER A 41 -17.37 14.88 13.61
CA SER A 41 -17.45 13.42 13.57
C SER A 41 -18.58 12.92 12.66
N ILE A 42 -19.78 13.52 12.74
CA ILE A 42 -20.92 13.20 11.86
C ILE A 42 -20.61 13.59 10.41
N TYR A 43 -20.11 14.79 10.16
CA TYR A 43 -19.73 15.24 8.82
C TYR A 43 -18.69 14.30 8.20
N PHE A 44 -17.70 13.87 8.98
CA PHE A 44 -16.76 12.82 8.55
C PHE A 44 -17.49 11.49 8.28
N LYS A 45 -18.38 11.03 9.15
CA LYS A 45 -19.16 9.79 8.94
C LYS A 45 -20.05 9.83 7.69
N VAL A 46 -20.71 10.95 7.43
CA VAL A 46 -21.68 11.13 6.34
C VAL A 46 -20.97 11.39 5.01
N LYS A 47 -19.92 12.22 5.00
CA LYS A 47 -19.13 12.48 3.79
C LYS A 47 -18.25 11.29 3.40
N PHE A 48 -17.83 10.48 4.38
CA PHE A 48 -17.12 9.23 4.15
C PHE A 48 -18.02 8.00 4.33
N ASN A 49 -19.23 8.05 3.77
CA ASN A 49 -19.98 6.84 3.40
C ASN A 49 -19.32 6.13 2.18
N TYR A 50 -18.00 6.30 2.03
CA TYR A 50 -17.17 5.48 1.17
C TYR A 50 -17.23 4.07 1.74
N LYS A 51 -17.51 3.11 0.86
CA LYS A 51 -17.18 1.70 1.07
C LYS A 51 -15.81 1.67 1.77
N PHE A 52 -15.75 1.25 3.04
CA PHE A 52 -14.51 1.23 3.83
C PHE A 52 -13.56 0.19 3.23
N ARG A 53 -12.94 0.54 2.11
CA ARG A 53 -11.82 -0.14 1.48
C ARG A 53 -10.55 0.53 1.96
N VAL A 54 -9.48 -0.24 2.03
CA VAL A 54 -8.14 0.33 2.08
C VAL A 54 -7.83 0.86 0.68
N THR A 55 -7.50 2.14 0.56
CA THR A 55 -7.18 2.75 -0.73
C THR A 55 -5.76 2.41 -1.16
N ASP A 56 -5.45 2.68 -2.42
CA ASP A 56 -4.13 2.37 -2.97
C ASP A 56 -3.08 3.34 -2.41
N TYR A 57 -3.47 4.60 -2.17
CA TYR A 57 -2.68 5.56 -1.41
C TYR A 57 -2.39 5.09 0.03
N GLU A 58 -3.39 4.53 0.73
CA GLU A 58 -3.16 3.96 2.07
C GLU A 58 -2.12 2.83 2.01
N CYS A 59 -2.25 1.90 1.05
CA CYS A 59 -1.26 0.85 0.83
C CYS A 59 0.14 1.39 0.48
N TRP A 60 0.22 2.48 -0.27
CA TRP A 60 1.48 3.15 -0.59
C TRP A 60 2.14 3.76 0.65
N VAL A 61 1.36 4.44 1.50
CA VAL A 61 1.83 4.98 2.78
C VAL A 61 2.37 3.85 3.66
N PHE A 62 1.63 2.75 3.80
CA PHE A 62 2.07 1.59 4.59
C PHE A 62 3.34 0.95 4.01
N SER A 63 3.45 0.86 2.70
CA SER A 63 4.65 0.36 2.03
C SER A 63 5.86 1.26 2.29
N LYS A 64 5.69 2.60 2.36
CA LYS A 64 6.76 3.53 2.74
C LYS A 64 7.18 3.39 4.20
N VAL A 65 6.19 3.28 5.09
CA VAL A 65 6.41 3.08 6.52
C VAL A 65 7.24 1.83 6.77
N ALA A 66 7.05 0.77 5.98
CA ALA A 66 7.79 -0.47 6.13
C ALA A 66 9.32 -0.29 6.02
N TYR A 67 9.80 0.72 5.29
CA TYR A 67 11.24 1.04 5.17
C TYR A 67 11.74 2.04 6.22
N SER A 68 10.85 2.62 7.01
CA SER A 68 11.16 3.73 7.90
C SER A 68 11.29 3.25 9.36
N ASN A 69 12.05 3.99 10.17
CA ASN A 69 12.25 3.67 11.59
C ASN A 69 10.96 3.89 12.41
N ILE A 70 10.67 3.02 13.38
CA ILE A 70 9.40 3.00 14.14
C ILE A 70 8.98 4.39 14.66
N GLY A 71 9.91 5.17 15.23
CA GLY A 71 9.61 6.49 15.81
C GLY A 71 9.15 7.52 14.77
N THR A 72 9.76 7.55 13.58
CA THR A 72 9.34 8.43 12.47
C THR A 72 8.02 7.99 11.84
N ASN A 73 7.61 6.73 12.05
CA ASN A 73 6.46 6.14 11.38
C ASN A 73 5.13 6.61 11.95
N LEU A 74 5.03 6.78 13.27
CA LEU A 74 3.78 7.16 13.92
C LEU A 74 3.36 8.59 13.55
N GLU A 75 4.29 9.54 13.53
CA GLU A 75 3.98 10.92 13.14
C GLU A 75 3.56 11.01 11.67
N PHE A 76 4.29 10.31 10.79
CA PHE A 76 3.97 10.23 9.37
C PHE A 76 2.58 9.63 9.12
N ILE A 77 2.27 8.47 9.71
CA ILE A 77 0.96 7.82 9.57
C ILE A 77 -0.16 8.72 10.09
N ASN A 78 0.03 9.34 11.26
CA ASN A 78 -0.99 10.20 11.84
C ASN A 78 -1.28 11.41 10.94
N LYS A 79 -0.23 11.98 10.34
CA LYS A 79 -0.32 13.11 9.41
C LYS A 79 -1.00 12.71 8.10
N GLU A 80 -0.53 11.64 7.46
CA GLU A 80 -1.00 11.24 6.12
C GLU A 80 -2.37 10.55 6.18
N LEU A 81 -2.63 9.73 7.20
CA LEU A 81 -3.82 8.90 7.31
C LEU A 81 -4.79 9.34 8.42
N GLN A 82 -4.67 10.59 8.86
CA GLN A 82 -5.65 11.28 9.71
C GLN A 82 -6.05 10.48 10.97
N TYR A 83 -5.09 9.84 11.64
CA TYR A 83 -5.31 9.03 12.85
C TYR A 83 -6.28 7.84 12.70
N LYS A 84 -6.62 7.43 11.47
CA LYS A 84 -7.49 6.27 11.20
C LYS A 84 -6.82 4.95 11.58
N TRP A 85 -5.49 4.92 11.60
CA TRP A 85 -4.68 3.73 11.73
C TRP A 85 -3.75 3.79 12.94
N GLU A 86 -3.37 2.62 13.43
CA GLU A 86 -2.30 2.45 14.40
C GLU A 86 -1.32 1.39 13.94
N ILE A 87 -0.05 1.55 14.30
CA ILE A 87 0.93 0.46 14.20
C ILE A 87 0.60 -0.49 15.34
N TYR A 88 0.15 -1.69 15.01
CA TYR A 88 -0.22 -2.71 15.97
C TYR A 88 0.97 -3.59 16.33
N ASP A 89 1.74 -4.01 15.34
CA ASP A 89 2.89 -4.91 15.51
C ASP A 89 3.98 -4.57 14.49
N PHE A 90 5.22 -4.90 14.84
CA PHE A 90 6.37 -4.88 13.94
C PHE A 90 7.12 -6.19 14.12
N PHE A 91 7.31 -6.91 13.02
CA PHE A 91 8.05 -8.17 13.00
C PHE A 91 9.33 -8.00 12.20
N SER A 92 10.43 -8.54 12.73
CA SER A 92 11.72 -8.65 12.08
C SER A 92 12.33 -10.01 12.40
N ALA A 93 12.77 -10.75 11.39
CA ALA A 93 13.50 -12.00 11.54
C ALA A 93 14.97 -11.87 11.10
N GLU A 94 15.79 -12.85 11.50
CA GLU A 94 17.22 -12.89 11.17
C GLU A 94 17.49 -13.05 9.67
N ASP A 95 16.56 -13.65 8.94
CA ASP A 95 16.65 -13.84 7.48
C ASP A 95 16.31 -12.57 6.69
N GLY A 96 16.13 -11.43 7.38
CA GLY A 96 15.85 -10.12 6.79
C GLY A 96 14.37 -9.86 6.50
N LEU A 97 13.47 -10.80 6.81
CA LEU A 97 12.03 -10.56 6.73
C LEU A 97 11.63 -9.45 7.70
N GLN A 98 10.95 -8.42 7.18
CA GLN A 98 10.40 -7.34 7.98
C GLN A 98 9.02 -6.93 7.50
N PHE A 99 8.09 -6.72 8.42
CA PHE A 99 6.78 -6.15 8.11
C PHE A 99 6.15 -5.47 9.32
N TYR A 100 5.25 -4.55 9.03
CA TYR A 100 4.36 -3.95 10.01
C TYR A 100 2.94 -4.47 9.85
N THR A 101 2.26 -4.61 10.98
CA THR A 101 0.81 -4.78 11.02
C THR A 101 0.18 -3.46 11.41
N PHE A 102 -0.69 -2.94 10.54
CA PHE A 102 -1.51 -1.77 10.79
C PHE A 102 -2.93 -2.19 11.13
N LYS A 103 -3.49 -1.61 12.19
CA LYS A 103 -4.85 -1.89 12.63
C LYS A 103 -5.69 -0.63 12.48
N SER A 104 -6.87 -0.78 11.89
CA SER A 104 -7.82 0.31 11.77
C SER A 104 -8.47 0.59 13.13
N ARG A 105 -8.52 1.87 13.52
CA ARG A 105 -9.22 2.32 14.74
C ARG A 105 -10.73 2.44 14.56
N VAL A 106 -11.19 2.46 13.31
CA VAL A 106 -12.58 2.79 12.97
C VAL A 106 -13.37 1.59 12.49
N ASN A 107 -12.70 0.50 12.11
CA ASN A 107 -13.34 -0.74 11.67
C ASN A 107 -12.43 -1.95 11.92
N LYS A 108 -12.98 -3.16 11.76
CA LYS A 108 -12.25 -4.42 11.92
C LYS A 108 -11.38 -4.71 10.68
N THR A 109 -10.31 -3.94 10.48
CA THR A 109 -9.38 -4.12 9.35
C THR A 109 -7.94 -4.21 9.82
N LEU A 110 -7.18 -5.14 9.24
CA LEU A 110 -5.72 -5.24 9.34
C LEU A 110 -5.10 -5.02 7.96
N VAL A 111 -3.95 -4.33 7.93
CA VAL A 111 -3.10 -4.22 6.75
C VAL A 111 -1.70 -4.71 7.11
N ILE A 112 -1.16 -5.62 6.31
CA ILE A 112 0.22 -6.10 6.46
C ILE A 112 1.09 -5.41 5.42
N GLY A 113 2.03 -4.59 5.87
CA GLY A 113 2.97 -3.86 5.03
C GLY A 113 4.35 -4.51 5.07
N PHE A 114 4.72 -5.21 4.01
CA PHE A 114 6.03 -5.86 3.90
C PHE A 114 7.09 -4.90 3.39
N ARG A 115 8.24 -4.90 4.07
CA ARG A 115 9.44 -4.22 3.60
C ARG A 115 10.08 -5.04 2.48
N GLY A 116 10.67 -4.37 1.50
CA GLY A 116 11.63 -4.99 0.59
C GLY A 116 13.07 -4.82 1.08
N THR A 117 14.02 -4.94 0.17
CA THR A 117 15.46 -4.83 0.49
C THR A 117 15.98 -3.44 0.12
N ASP A 118 16.89 -2.87 0.91
CA ASP A 118 17.48 -1.54 0.66
C ASP A 118 18.46 -1.53 -0.53
N GLU A 119 19.08 -2.68 -0.83
CA GLU A 119 20.11 -2.84 -1.86
C GLU A 119 19.55 -3.49 -3.13
N TRP A 120 18.72 -2.73 -3.87
CA TRP A 120 18.03 -3.23 -5.07
C TRP A 120 18.96 -3.67 -6.22
N LYS A 121 20.19 -3.14 -6.29
CA LYS A 121 21.17 -3.52 -7.34
C LYS A 121 21.69 -4.94 -7.15
N ASP A 122 22.03 -5.29 -5.93
CA ASP A 122 22.48 -6.65 -5.59
C ASP A 122 21.31 -7.64 -5.64
N TRP A 123 20.10 -7.12 -5.43
CA TRP A 123 18.88 -7.91 -5.52
C TRP A 123 18.53 -8.33 -6.95
N ILE A 124 18.65 -7.49 -7.99
CA ILE A 124 18.33 -7.91 -9.38
C ILE A 124 19.15 -9.15 -9.79
N THR A 125 20.40 -9.23 -9.36
CA THR A 125 21.28 -10.37 -9.62
C THR A 125 20.87 -11.62 -8.83
N ASN A 126 20.30 -11.44 -7.64
CA ASN A 126 19.97 -12.53 -6.69
C ASN A 126 18.47 -12.85 -6.59
N ILE A 127 17.63 -12.15 -7.32
CA ILE A 127 16.17 -12.23 -7.19
C ILE A 127 15.61 -13.63 -7.45
N ASN A 128 16.22 -14.36 -8.39
CA ASN A 128 15.85 -15.74 -8.67
C ASN A 128 16.10 -16.66 -7.46
N LEU A 129 17.13 -16.35 -6.65
CA LEU A 129 17.43 -17.06 -5.41
C LEU A 129 16.51 -16.61 -4.28
N ILE A 130 16.21 -15.32 -4.17
CA ILE A 130 15.38 -14.75 -3.09
C ILE A 130 13.89 -15.10 -3.26
N LEU A 131 13.35 -15.05 -4.48
CA LEU A 131 11.98 -15.50 -4.77
C LEU A 131 11.81 -17.03 -4.64
N GLY A 132 12.92 -17.76 -4.77
CA GLY A 132 13.04 -19.18 -4.46
C GLY A 132 13.33 -19.48 -2.99
N ASN A 133 13.69 -18.47 -2.18
CA ASN A 133 14.02 -18.67 -0.78
C ASN A 133 12.73 -18.85 0.02
N ALA A 134 12.40 -20.11 0.31
CA ALA A 134 11.20 -20.48 1.04
C ALA A 134 11.18 -19.92 2.47
N SER A 135 12.34 -19.56 3.06
CA SER A 135 12.44 -19.19 4.47
C SER A 135 11.57 -17.98 4.85
N GLN A 136 11.74 -16.83 4.19
CA GLN A 136 11.01 -15.60 4.54
C GLN A 136 9.49 -15.79 4.36
N TYR A 137 9.08 -16.51 3.32
CA TYR A 137 7.68 -16.83 3.09
C TYR A 137 7.11 -17.71 4.22
N GLU A 138 7.82 -18.78 4.58
CA GLU A 138 7.39 -19.70 5.64
C GLU A 138 7.37 -19.02 7.01
N THR A 139 8.40 -18.24 7.36
CA THR A 139 8.46 -17.47 8.60
C THR A 139 7.33 -16.43 8.68
N ALA A 140 7.08 -15.70 7.59
CA ALA A 140 5.96 -14.75 7.53
C ALA A 140 4.61 -15.47 7.73
N LYS A 141 4.41 -16.60 7.05
CA LYS A 141 3.21 -17.42 7.15
C LYS A 141 2.97 -17.92 8.57
N GLU A 142 4.00 -18.40 9.26
CA GLU A 142 3.89 -18.85 10.65
C GLU A 142 3.47 -17.73 11.60
N HIS A 143 4.07 -16.55 11.48
CA HIS A 143 3.70 -15.40 12.32
C HIS A 143 2.29 -14.91 12.02
N LEU A 144 1.95 -14.76 10.73
CA LEU A 144 0.64 -14.30 10.30
C LEU A 144 -0.47 -15.29 10.64
N ASN A 145 -0.21 -16.60 10.63
CA ASN A 145 -1.19 -17.59 11.10
C ASN A 145 -1.60 -17.33 12.54
N LYS A 146 -0.64 -17.09 13.45
CA LYS A 146 -0.93 -16.76 14.85
C LYS A 146 -1.74 -15.46 14.96
N LEU A 147 -1.32 -14.44 14.21
CA LEU A 147 -2.01 -13.14 14.19
C LEU A 147 -3.45 -13.27 13.67
N PHE A 148 -3.68 -13.95 12.56
CA PHE A 148 -5.01 -14.04 11.94
C PHE A 148 -5.96 -14.96 12.73
N GLN A 149 -5.43 -15.94 13.47
CA GLN A 149 -6.23 -16.69 14.43
C GLN A 149 -6.75 -15.82 15.58
N GLN A 150 -5.98 -14.81 16.01
CA GLN A 150 -6.43 -13.82 16.99
C GLN A 150 -7.46 -12.83 16.40
N TYR A 151 -7.40 -12.59 15.09
CA TYR A 151 -8.20 -11.57 14.41
C TYR A 151 -9.10 -12.14 13.29
N LYS A 152 -9.69 -13.32 13.48
CA LYS A 152 -10.52 -14.03 12.46
C LYS A 152 -11.61 -13.18 11.83
N ASP A 153 -12.19 -12.28 12.61
CA ASP A 153 -13.28 -11.42 12.16
C ASP A 153 -12.85 -10.15 11.42
N TYR A 154 -11.55 -9.89 11.36
CA TYR A 154 -11.01 -8.71 10.70
C TYR A 154 -10.85 -8.98 9.21
N LYS A 155 -11.08 -7.92 8.42
CA LYS A 155 -10.75 -7.92 7.01
C LYS A 155 -9.25 -7.66 6.84
N ILE A 156 -8.56 -8.52 6.11
CA ILE A 156 -7.09 -8.48 6.00
C ILE A 156 -6.67 -8.00 4.61
N TYR A 157 -5.73 -7.08 4.57
CA TYR A 157 -5.13 -6.53 3.35
C TYR A 157 -3.62 -6.70 3.38
N PHE A 158 -3.02 -6.72 2.20
CA PHE A 158 -1.58 -6.88 2.01
C PHE A 158 -1.04 -5.74 1.16
N CYS A 159 0.16 -5.27 1.46
CA CYS A 159 0.86 -4.33 0.60
C CYS A 159 2.37 -4.40 0.77
N GLY A 160 3.07 -3.99 -0.27
CA GLY A 160 4.53 -3.94 -0.23
C GLY A 160 5.13 -3.42 -1.53
N HIS A 161 6.40 -3.07 -1.44
CA HIS A 161 7.24 -2.63 -2.56
C HIS A 161 8.38 -3.61 -2.81
N SER A 162 8.83 -3.73 -4.06
CA SER A 162 9.98 -4.57 -4.40
C SER A 162 9.76 -6.04 -3.99
N LEU A 163 10.71 -6.65 -3.28
CA LEU A 163 10.56 -7.96 -2.65
C LEU A 163 9.36 -8.06 -1.70
N GLY A 164 9.05 -7.01 -0.95
CA GLY A 164 7.89 -6.99 -0.05
C GLY A 164 6.56 -7.10 -0.80
N GLY A 165 6.52 -6.58 -2.04
CA GLY A 165 5.39 -6.79 -2.95
C GLY A 165 5.22 -8.27 -3.29
N ALA A 166 6.30 -8.98 -3.58
CA ALA A 166 6.24 -10.39 -3.95
C ALA A 166 5.75 -11.28 -2.82
N LEU A 167 6.23 -11.03 -1.59
CA LEU A 167 5.74 -11.68 -0.37
C LEU A 167 4.24 -11.40 -0.16
N SER A 168 3.83 -10.15 -0.37
CA SER A 168 2.41 -9.74 -0.27
C SER A 168 1.53 -10.53 -1.24
N GLN A 169 1.96 -10.69 -2.50
CA GLN A 169 1.22 -11.47 -3.49
C GLN A 169 1.13 -12.94 -3.07
N LYS A 170 2.26 -13.59 -2.75
CA LYS A 170 2.32 -15.02 -2.39
C LYS A 170 1.45 -15.33 -1.17
N LEU A 171 1.54 -14.51 -0.12
CA LEU A 171 0.75 -14.72 1.10
C LEU A 171 -0.73 -14.42 0.88
N PHE A 172 -1.08 -13.40 0.09
CA PHE A 172 -2.48 -13.15 -0.27
C PHE A 172 -3.09 -14.37 -0.95
N VAL A 173 -2.41 -14.94 -1.97
CA VAL A 173 -2.89 -16.13 -2.68
C VAL A 173 -3.04 -17.31 -1.72
N TYR A 174 -2.05 -17.56 -0.86
CA TYR A 174 -2.13 -18.62 0.14
C TYR A 174 -3.37 -18.50 1.02
N TYR A 175 -3.60 -17.33 1.63
CA TYR A 175 -4.76 -17.11 2.49
C TYR A 175 -6.08 -17.08 1.73
N TYR A 176 -6.05 -16.72 0.45
CA TYR A 176 -7.22 -16.76 -0.42
C TYR A 176 -7.67 -18.22 -0.63
N CYS A 177 -6.72 -19.11 -0.94
CA CYS A 177 -7.00 -20.54 -1.14
C CYS A 177 -7.55 -21.23 0.11
N LEU A 178 -7.12 -20.82 1.31
CA LEU A 178 -7.67 -21.37 2.55
C LEU A 178 -9.15 -21.07 2.75
N SER A 179 -9.69 -19.99 2.16
CA SER A 179 -11.11 -19.57 2.25
C SER A 179 -11.65 -19.32 3.67
N GLU A 180 -10.83 -19.42 4.72
CA GLU A 180 -11.21 -19.21 6.12
C GLU A 180 -11.13 -17.74 6.56
N TYR A 181 -10.45 -16.89 5.79
CA TYR A 181 -10.12 -15.52 6.16
C TYR A 181 -10.87 -14.49 5.31
N LYS A 182 -11.31 -13.40 5.95
CA LYS A 182 -11.96 -12.28 5.26
C LYS A 182 -10.90 -11.44 4.55
N LEU A 183 -10.57 -11.78 3.31
CA LEU A 183 -9.58 -11.01 2.55
C LEU A 183 -10.18 -9.76 1.91
N GLY A 184 -9.40 -8.69 1.90
CA GLY A 184 -9.61 -7.46 1.15
C GLY A 184 -8.94 -7.52 -0.21
N GLN A 185 -7.85 -6.77 -0.36
CA GLN A 185 -7.02 -6.77 -1.56
C GLN A 185 -5.54 -6.80 -1.19
N ALA A 186 -4.69 -7.18 -2.14
CA ALA A 186 -3.27 -6.88 -2.10
C ALA A 186 -2.95 -5.75 -3.09
N VAL A 187 -2.16 -4.77 -2.67
CA VAL A 187 -1.66 -3.69 -3.55
C VAL A 187 -0.15 -3.66 -3.48
N THR A 188 0.51 -3.79 -4.62
CA THR A 188 1.96 -3.81 -4.68
C THR A 188 2.51 -2.71 -5.58
N PHE A 189 3.74 -2.31 -5.31
CA PHE A 189 4.41 -1.19 -5.99
C PHE A 189 5.78 -1.65 -6.47
N ASN A 190 6.04 -1.59 -7.78
CA ASN A 190 7.23 -2.14 -8.42
C ASN A 190 7.60 -3.50 -7.82
N SER A 191 6.63 -4.39 -7.67
CA SER A 191 6.88 -5.68 -7.02
C SER A 191 7.85 -6.51 -7.86
N ALA A 192 8.62 -7.39 -7.23
CA ALA A 192 9.08 -8.55 -7.97
C ALA A 192 7.88 -9.32 -8.52
N GLY A 193 7.97 -9.86 -9.73
CA GLY A 193 7.05 -10.93 -10.11
C GLY A 193 7.38 -12.20 -9.31
N VAL A 194 6.48 -13.15 -9.40
CA VAL A 194 6.46 -14.38 -8.62
C VAL A 194 6.37 -15.55 -9.57
N ARG A 195 7.13 -16.62 -9.31
CA ARG A 195 7.00 -17.85 -10.08
C ARG A 195 5.66 -18.49 -9.75
N LEU A 196 4.81 -18.56 -10.76
CA LEU A 196 3.49 -19.17 -10.68
C LEU A 196 3.67 -20.68 -10.81
N LYS A 197 3.05 -21.46 -9.93
CA LYS A 197 2.75 -22.87 -10.20
C LYS A 197 1.27 -22.90 -10.56
N ASP A 198 0.95 -23.55 -11.67
CA ASP A 198 -0.21 -23.28 -12.53
C ASP A 198 -1.63 -23.34 -11.91
N GLU A 199 -2.59 -22.87 -12.72
CA GLU A 199 -4.05 -23.07 -12.73
C GLU A 199 -5.00 -22.13 -11.96
N LEU A 200 -4.55 -21.20 -11.11
CA LEU A 200 -5.46 -20.18 -10.60
C LEU A 200 -5.72 -19.11 -11.67
N SER A 201 -6.95 -19.08 -12.21
CA SER A 201 -7.44 -18.02 -13.11
C SER A 201 -7.08 -16.65 -12.56
N TYR A 202 -6.14 -15.99 -13.24
CA TYR A 202 -5.44 -14.78 -12.79
C TYR A 202 -6.35 -13.56 -12.62
N HIS A 203 -7.54 -13.56 -13.23
CA HIS A 203 -8.39 -12.37 -13.35
C HIS A 203 -9.28 -12.09 -12.13
N ASP A 204 -9.53 -13.08 -11.28
CA ASP A 204 -10.48 -12.94 -10.16
C ASP A 204 -9.80 -12.59 -8.82
N LEU A 205 -8.47 -12.62 -8.78
CA LEU A 205 -7.73 -12.24 -7.59
C LEU A 205 -7.77 -10.72 -7.39
N ARG A 206 -8.14 -10.29 -6.18
CA ARG A 206 -8.12 -8.89 -5.76
C ARG A 206 -6.69 -8.43 -5.44
N ILE A 207 -5.80 -8.59 -6.40
CA ILE A 207 -4.41 -8.14 -6.35
C ILE A 207 -4.22 -7.09 -7.44
N THR A 208 -3.60 -5.98 -7.10
CA THR A 208 -3.25 -4.92 -8.05
C THR A 208 -1.77 -4.60 -7.92
N ASN A 209 -1.03 -4.73 -9.02
CA ASN A 209 0.41 -4.50 -9.09
C ASN A 209 0.67 -3.24 -9.91
N TYR A 210 1.21 -2.21 -9.29
CA TYR A 210 1.61 -0.98 -9.95
C TYR A 210 3.06 -1.05 -10.35
N VAL A 211 3.34 -1.04 -11.65
CA VAL A 211 4.70 -1.18 -12.20
C VAL A 211 5.04 0.07 -13.00
N ILE A 212 6.12 0.76 -12.64
CA ILE A 212 6.67 1.83 -13.46
C ILE A 212 7.35 1.21 -14.68
N GLU A 213 7.04 1.72 -15.86
CA GLU A 213 7.67 1.28 -17.11
C GLU A 213 9.19 1.35 -16.98
N ARG A 214 9.89 0.26 -17.33
CA ARG A 214 11.37 0.13 -17.28
C ARG A 214 11.97 0.11 -15.88
N ASP A 215 11.16 -0.03 -14.84
CA ASP A 215 11.66 -0.49 -13.54
C ASP A 215 12.15 -1.93 -13.67
N LEU A 216 13.46 -2.16 -13.50
CA LEU A 216 14.07 -3.49 -13.73
C LEU A 216 13.52 -4.58 -12.81
N VAL A 217 12.95 -4.20 -11.66
CA VAL A 217 12.32 -5.15 -10.77
C VAL A 217 10.92 -5.46 -11.27
N GLY A 218 10.04 -4.46 -11.34
CA GLY A 218 8.64 -4.64 -11.73
C GLY A 218 8.46 -5.19 -13.14
N ALA A 219 9.30 -4.78 -14.08
CA ALA A 219 9.16 -5.10 -15.50
C ALA A 219 9.92 -6.35 -15.96
N SER A 220 10.91 -6.84 -15.20
CA SER A 220 11.82 -7.89 -15.69
C SER A 220 11.78 -9.20 -14.90
N THR A 221 10.91 -9.33 -13.90
CA THR A 221 11.05 -10.40 -12.89
C THR A 221 9.87 -11.37 -12.84
N GLY A 222 9.54 -12.00 -13.96
CA GLY A 222 8.48 -13.02 -14.01
C GLY A 222 7.06 -12.45 -13.98
N ASN A 223 6.07 -13.30 -13.69
CA ASN A 223 4.66 -12.95 -13.77
C ASN A 223 4.11 -12.40 -12.45
N HIS A 224 3.04 -11.63 -12.49
CA HIS A 224 2.34 -11.12 -11.30
C HIS A 224 0.98 -11.81 -11.15
N TYR A 225 0.52 -12.02 -9.92
CA TYR A 225 -0.87 -12.45 -9.69
C TYR A 225 -1.82 -11.25 -9.78
N GLY A 226 -3.01 -11.46 -10.34
CA GLY A 226 -4.05 -10.42 -10.43
C GLY A 226 -3.79 -9.38 -11.52
N LYS A 227 -4.33 -8.18 -11.32
CA LYS A 227 -4.22 -7.07 -12.28
C LYS A 227 -2.85 -6.41 -12.19
N THR A 228 -2.19 -6.20 -13.33
CA THR A 228 -0.98 -5.37 -13.43
C THR A 228 -1.30 -4.08 -14.16
N VAL A 229 -0.87 -2.95 -13.60
CA VAL A 229 -1.02 -1.61 -14.18
C VAL A 229 0.37 -1.04 -14.43
N ILE A 230 0.71 -0.90 -15.71
CA ILE A 230 1.98 -0.30 -16.14
C ILE A 230 1.82 1.21 -16.24
N ILE A 231 2.70 1.94 -15.59
CA ILE A 231 2.69 3.41 -15.51
C ILE A 231 3.89 3.94 -16.28
N SER A 232 3.61 4.60 -17.40
CA SER A 232 4.64 5.23 -18.23
C SER A 232 4.88 6.67 -17.76
N PRO A 233 6.11 7.06 -17.39
CA PRO A 233 6.41 8.43 -17.00
C PRO A 233 6.27 9.40 -18.20
N LYS A 234 5.56 10.52 -17.99
CA LYS A 234 5.29 11.55 -19.01
C LYS A 234 6.55 12.16 -19.64
N GLU A 235 7.63 12.21 -18.88
CA GLU A 235 8.93 12.59 -19.43
C GLU A 235 9.53 11.40 -20.18
N ARG A 236 9.06 11.16 -21.43
CA ARG A 236 9.96 10.65 -22.46
C ARG A 236 11.08 11.67 -22.60
N VAL A 237 12.10 11.56 -21.77
CA VAL A 237 13.29 12.41 -21.82
C VAL A 237 13.74 12.41 -23.28
N LYS A 238 13.65 13.57 -23.93
CA LYS A 238 13.86 13.75 -25.38
C LYS A 238 15.24 13.28 -25.87
N SER A 239 16.15 12.97 -24.95
CA SER A 239 17.36 12.22 -25.16
C SER A 239 17.26 10.87 -24.43
N PHE A 240 17.03 9.80 -25.20
CA PHE A 240 17.17 8.43 -24.73
C PHE A 240 18.59 8.24 -24.16
N ASN A 241 18.71 8.17 -22.84
CA ASN A 241 19.90 7.63 -22.21
C ASN A 241 19.55 6.22 -21.71
N PRO A 242 20.01 5.15 -22.38
CA PRO A 242 19.72 3.77 -21.99
C PRO A 242 20.20 3.42 -20.59
N LEU A 243 21.06 4.26 -19.98
CA LEU A 243 21.56 4.09 -18.61
C LEU A 243 20.73 4.83 -17.55
N LYS A 244 19.74 5.65 -17.93
CA LYS A 244 18.85 6.34 -16.98
C LYS A 244 17.75 5.38 -16.53
N ILE A 245 18.16 4.37 -15.76
CA ILE A 245 17.28 3.45 -15.05
C ILE A 245 16.35 4.30 -14.18
N TYR A 246 15.04 4.14 -14.33
CA TYR A 246 14.09 4.76 -13.39
C TYR A 246 14.40 4.22 -12.00
N THR A 247 14.55 5.13 -11.04
CA THR A 247 14.87 4.77 -9.65
C THR A 247 13.79 3.84 -9.10
N HIS A 248 14.18 2.67 -8.60
CA HIS A 248 13.28 1.69 -7.98
C HIS A 248 12.81 2.19 -6.60
N THR A 249 11.87 3.15 -6.60
CA THR A 249 11.40 3.83 -5.39
C THR A 249 9.89 4.08 -5.44
N LEU A 250 9.28 4.07 -4.26
CA LEU A 250 7.89 4.47 -4.03
C LEU A 250 7.61 5.94 -4.38
N ASP A 251 8.62 6.80 -4.49
CA ASP A 251 8.41 8.24 -4.74
C ASP A 251 7.89 8.58 -6.14
N GLN A 252 7.76 7.59 -7.02
CA GLN A 252 7.29 7.78 -8.40
C GLN A 252 5.76 7.74 -8.53
N PHE A 253 5.07 7.13 -7.57
CA PHE A 253 3.62 7.00 -7.64
C PHE A 253 2.91 8.30 -7.25
N ARG A 254 1.76 8.56 -7.88
CA ARG A 254 0.93 9.75 -7.66
C ARG A 254 -0.51 9.31 -7.46
N PHE A 255 -1.25 10.01 -6.62
CA PHE A 255 -2.61 9.61 -6.23
C PHE A 255 -3.56 10.81 -6.36
N ASP A 256 -4.81 10.52 -6.69
CA ASP A 256 -5.87 11.51 -6.79
C ASP A 256 -6.46 11.82 -5.40
N GLU A 257 -7.50 12.67 -5.36
CA GLU A 257 -8.16 13.05 -4.12
C GLU A 257 -8.97 11.91 -3.46
N HIS A 258 -9.20 10.81 -4.18
CA HIS A 258 -9.87 9.61 -3.67
C HIS A 258 -8.87 8.56 -3.16
N GLY A 259 -7.58 8.77 -3.40
CA GLY A 259 -6.51 7.85 -3.03
C GLY A 259 -6.32 6.71 -4.03
N ASP A 260 -6.87 6.86 -5.23
CA ASP A 260 -6.60 5.99 -6.37
C ASP A 260 -5.37 6.52 -7.12
N ILE A 261 -4.67 5.63 -7.84
CA ILE A 261 -3.44 6.03 -8.53
C ILE A 261 -3.77 6.93 -9.73
N ILE A 262 -3.00 8.02 -9.92
CA ILE A 262 -3.08 8.83 -11.14
C ILE A 262 -2.26 8.14 -12.22
N ILE A 263 -2.97 7.59 -13.21
CA ILE A 263 -2.36 7.02 -14.41
C ILE A 263 -2.08 8.16 -15.37
N ILE A 264 -0.80 8.47 -15.58
CA ILE A 264 -0.40 9.69 -16.27
C ILE A 264 -0.43 9.55 -17.80
N GLU A 265 -0.38 8.34 -18.36
CA GLU A 265 -0.66 7.98 -19.76
C GLU A 265 -0.87 6.46 -19.85
N GLU A 266 -1.94 6.01 -20.51
CA GLU A 266 -2.31 4.59 -20.59
C GLU A 266 -1.50 3.84 -21.66
N GLN A 267 -0.66 2.91 -21.22
CA GLN A 267 -0.69 1.57 -21.80
C GLN A 267 -1.17 0.64 -20.70
N ILE A 268 -2.49 0.47 -20.59
CA ILE A 268 -3.04 -0.65 -19.83
C ILE A 268 -2.71 -1.90 -20.64
N VAL A 269 -1.54 -2.47 -20.39
CA VAL A 269 -1.26 -3.83 -20.82
C VAL A 269 -1.93 -4.72 -19.78
N GLU A 270 -3.20 -5.08 -20.01
CA GLU A 270 -3.73 -6.32 -19.45
C GLU A 270 -2.92 -7.43 -20.12
N SER A 271 -1.79 -7.78 -19.51
CA SER A 271 -0.88 -8.77 -20.07
C SER A 271 -1.53 -10.14 -20.03
N ASN A 272 -2.17 -10.54 -21.13
CA ASN A 272 -2.43 -11.93 -21.49
C ASN A 272 -1.13 -12.60 -21.95
N THR A 273 -0.08 -12.52 -21.14
CA THR A 273 1.22 -13.08 -21.51
C THR A 273 1.20 -14.60 -21.30
N ASN A 274 0.68 -15.32 -22.29
CA ASN A 274 1.27 -16.57 -22.69
C ASN A 274 2.63 -16.23 -23.33
N PHE A 275 3.69 -16.33 -22.54
CA PHE A 275 5.02 -16.42 -23.12
C PHE A 275 5.12 -17.79 -23.77
N GLU A 276 5.02 -17.84 -25.09
CA GLU A 276 5.43 -19.02 -25.86
C GLU A 276 6.87 -19.37 -25.48
N GLU A 277 7.08 -20.66 -25.19
CA GLU A 277 8.38 -21.27 -24.95
C GLU A 277 9.39 -20.80 -26.00
N ILE A 278 10.51 -20.26 -25.53
CA ILE A 278 11.74 -20.28 -26.31
C ILE A 278 12.18 -21.75 -26.29
N GLU A 279 11.81 -22.51 -27.34
CA GLU A 279 12.43 -23.79 -27.64
C GLU A 279 13.93 -23.55 -27.85
N GLU A 280 14.74 -23.92 -26.85
CA GLU A 280 16.18 -24.07 -27.03
C GLU A 280 16.44 -25.31 -27.91
N ASP A 281 16.97 -25.04 -29.09
CA ASP A 281 17.60 -25.97 -30.04
C ASP A 281 18.39 -27.08 -29.32
N LYS A 282 17.78 -28.27 -29.22
CA LYS A 282 18.48 -29.53 -29.00
C LYS A 282 18.61 -30.29 -30.31
N GLU A 283 19.43 -29.79 -31.22
CA GLU A 283 19.93 -30.61 -32.33
C GLU A 283 21.30 -30.11 -32.80
N LYS A 284 22.37 -30.74 -32.30
CA LYS A 284 23.60 -31.11 -33.04
C LYS A 284 24.68 -31.64 -32.08
N ALA A 285 24.64 -32.94 -31.84
CA ALA A 285 25.83 -33.77 -31.60
C ALA A 285 25.45 -35.25 -31.84
N ASN A 286 25.36 -35.61 -33.12
CA ASN A 286 25.73 -36.94 -33.60
C ASN A 286 27.09 -36.80 -34.27
#